data_AF-A0A1F6GTY0-F1
#
_entry.id   AF-A0A1F6GTY0-F1
#
_cell.length_a   1.000
_cell.length_b   1.000
_cell.length_c   1.000
_cell.angle_alpha   90.00
_cell.angle_beta   90.00
_cell.angle_gamma   90.00
#
_symmetry.space_group_name_H-M   'P 1'
#
loop_
_entity.id
_entity.type
_entity.pdbx_description
1 polymer ?
#
loop_
_entity_poly.entity_id
_entity_poly.type
_entity_poly.pdbx_seq_one_letter_code
_entity_poly.pdbx_strand_id
1 'polypeptide(L)'
;MLKTIRSIFYASSKKKALEFHRKFVEHWESDYPSVVKCLHGSMEACLRYLDFPEEEWISLRTTHVIERLNKEFKRRTKPTEIVPGEESCYRLLAFVSLKMELYWRANPMGKVKENLPFFKQIREM
;
A
#
# COMPACT_ATOMS: atom_id res chain seq x y z
N MET A 1 11.67 -8.23 13.68
CA MET A 1 10.72 -8.57 12.60
C MET A 1 10.43 -7.44 11.61
N LEU A 2 9.90 -6.27 12.01
CA LEU A 2 9.51 -5.22 11.04
C LEU A 2 10.68 -4.70 10.18
N LYS A 3 11.88 -4.54 10.76
CA LYS A 3 13.08 -4.13 10.01
C LYS A 3 13.46 -5.14 8.93
N THR A 4 13.39 -6.44 9.21
CA THR A 4 13.72 -7.50 8.26
C THR A 4 12.69 -7.58 7.13
N ILE A 5 11.40 -7.41 7.44
CA ILE A 5 10.34 -7.30 6.42
C ILE A 5 10.57 -6.09 5.52
N ARG A 6 10.89 -4.94 6.11
CA ARG A 6 11.19 -3.73 5.33
C ARG A 6 12.38 -3.94 4.38
N SER A 7 13.43 -4.66 4.80
CA SER A 7 14.56 -4.95 3.92
C SER A 7 14.17 -5.73 2.66
N ILE A 8 13.18 -6.62 2.74
CA ILE A 8 12.66 -7.37 1.58
C ILE A 8 12.08 -6.40 0.54
N PHE A 9 11.17 -5.51 0.97
CA PHE A 9 10.48 -4.58 0.06
C PHE A 9 11.28 -3.33 -0.32
N TYR A 10 12.44 -3.11 0.29
CA TYR A 10 13.34 -2.00 -0.07
C TYR A 10 14.62 -2.49 -0.75
N ALA A 11 14.67 -3.77 -1.12
CA ALA A 11 15.76 -4.33 -1.89
C ALA A 11 15.86 -3.66 -3.28
N SER A 12 17.08 -3.52 -3.79
CA SER A 12 17.32 -2.92 -5.11
C SER A 12 17.06 -3.86 -6.29
N SER A 13 16.68 -5.12 -6.03
CA SER A 13 16.29 -6.06 -7.07
C SER A 13 15.48 -7.22 -6.51
N LYS A 14 14.72 -7.90 -7.38
CA LYS A 14 13.94 -9.10 -7.06
C LYS A 14 14.80 -10.22 -6.47
N LYS A 15 16.01 -10.42 -7.00
CA LYS A 15 16.97 -11.40 -6.48
C LYS A 15 17.37 -11.10 -5.02
N LYS A 16 17.68 -9.84 -4.71
CA LYS A 16 18.01 -9.43 -3.33
C LYS A 16 16.81 -9.51 -2.40
N ALA A 17 15.62 -9.16 -2.88
CA ALA A 17 14.38 -9.30 -2.10
C ALA A 17 14.15 -10.76 -1.68
N LEU A 18 14.34 -11.71 -2.61
CA LEU A 18 14.23 -13.14 -2.35
C LEU A 18 15.31 -13.66 -1.38
N GLU A 19 16.54 -13.15 -1.48
CA GLU A 19 17.60 -13.49 -0.52
C GLU A 19 17.24 -13.01 0.90
N PHE A 20 16.76 -11.78 1.05
CA PHE A 20 16.30 -11.26 2.34
C PHE A 20 15.08 -12.02 2.85
N HIS A 21 14.18 -12.44 1.97
CA HIS A 21 13.05 -13.30 2.34
C HIS A 21 13.52 -14.65 2.87
N ARG A 22 14.52 -15.29 2.25
CA ARG A 22 15.08 -16.55 2.76
C ARG A 22 15.66 -16.38 4.17
N LYS A 23 16.46 -15.34 4.39
CA LYS A 23 17.00 -15.01 5.73
C LYS A 23 15.89 -14.69 6.74
N PHE A 24 14.79 -14.09 6.29
CA PHE A 24 13.63 -13.82 7.12
C PHE A 24 12.93 -15.11 7.57
N VAL A 25 12.73 -16.05 6.65
CA VAL A 25 12.16 -17.38 6.95
C VAL A 25 13.04 -18.10 7.98
N GLU A 26 14.33 -18.26 7.67
CA GLU A 26 15.30 -18.94 8.55
C GLU A 26 15.32 -18.37 9.98
N HIS A 27 15.15 -17.06 10.13
CA HIS A 27 15.21 -16.41 11.44
C HIS A 27 13.89 -16.41 12.22
N TRP A 28 12.74 -16.32 11.55
CA TRP A 28 11.44 -16.12 12.22
C TRP A 28 10.47 -17.30 12.13
N GLU A 29 10.79 -18.35 11.38
CA GLU A 29 9.90 -19.50 11.19
C GLU A 29 9.61 -20.25 12.49
N SER A 30 10.60 -20.40 13.38
CA SER A 30 10.43 -21.05 14.68
C SER A 30 9.46 -20.29 15.59
N ASP A 31 9.60 -18.96 15.66
CA ASP A 31 8.84 -18.14 16.61
C ASP A 31 7.46 -17.74 16.05
N TYR A 32 7.35 -17.53 14.73
CA TYR A 32 6.15 -17.00 14.08
C TYR A 32 5.83 -17.69 12.75
N PRO A 33 5.55 -19.00 12.75
CA PRO A 33 5.32 -19.78 11.53
C PRO A 33 4.13 -19.26 10.70
N SER A 34 3.08 -18.75 11.36
CA SER A 34 1.90 -18.20 10.68
C SER A 34 2.22 -16.92 9.88
N VAL A 35 3.05 -16.03 10.44
CA VAL A 35 3.49 -14.80 9.79
C VAL A 35 4.36 -15.12 8.59
N VAL A 36 5.30 -16.06 8.75
CA VAL A 36 6.19 -16.51 7.67
C VAL A 36 5.38 -17.13 6.53
N LYS A 37 4.45 -18.03 6.85
CA LYS A 37 3.57 -18.65 5.84
C LYS A 37 2.73 -17.61 5.08
N CYS A 38 2.17 -16.63 5.78
CA CYS A 38 1.39 -15.55 5.17
C CYS A 38 2.23 -14.73 4.20
N LEU A 39 3.40 -14.25 4.65
CA LEU A 39 4.30 -13.45 3.82
C LEU A 39 4.82 -14.23 2.61
N HIS A 40 5.14 -15.51 2.81
CA HIS A 40 5.62 -16.39 1.74
C HIS A 40 4.57 -16.53 0.64
N GLY A 41 3.31 -16.80 1.00
CA GLY A 41 2.21 -16.96 0.06
C GLY A 41 1.89 -15.71 -0.76
N SER A 42 2.16 -14.51 -0.23
CA SER A 42 1.93 -13.24 -0.94
C SER A 42 3.17 -12.68 -1.64
N MET A 43 4.32 -13.34 -1.55
CA MET A 43 5.62 -12.77 -1.96
C MET A 43 5.65 -12.36 -3.44
N GLU A 44 5.14 -13.22 -4.32
CA GLU A 44 5.12 -12.94 -5.76
C GLU A 44 4.30 -11.68 -6.09
N ALA A 45 3.10 -11.57 -5.50
CA ALA A 45 2.24 -10.41 -5.68
C ALA A 45 2.86 -9.14 -5.10
N CYS A 46 3.48 -9.22 -3.92
CA CYS A 46 4.08 -8.06 -3.28
C CYS A 46 5.38 -7.58 -3.95
N LEU A 47 6.08 -8.42 -4.71
CA LEU A 47 7.31 -8.05 -5.43
C LEU A 47 7.08 -7.64 -6.88
N ARG A 48 5.85 -7.74 -7.40
CA ARG A 48 5.51 -7.41 -8.79
C ARG A 48 5.85 -5.96 -9.18
N TYR A 49 5.88 -5.02 -8.22
CA TYR A 49 6.30 -3.64 -8.49
C TYR A 49 7.75 -3.53 -8.99
N LEU A 50 8.62 -4.50 -8.70
CA LEU A 50 10.01 -4.51 -9.16
C LEU A 50 10.13 -4.78 -10.67
N ASP A 51 9.06 -5.23 -11.31
CA ASP A 51 9.00 -5.44 -12.75
C ASP A 51 8.69 -4.11 -13.51
N PHE A 52 8.42 -3.01 -12.79
CA PHE A 52 8.17 -1.66 -13.32
C PHE A 52 9.42 -0.75 -13.22
N PRO A 53 9.44 0.42 -13.89
CA PRO A 53 10.52 1.40 -13.74
C PRO A 53 10.72 1.83 -12.28
N GLU A 54 11.98 2.09 -11.90
CA GLU A 54 12.35 2.44 -10.51
C GLU A 54 11.64 3.71 -10.02
N GLU A 55 11.31 4.63 -10.94
CA GLU A 55 10.55 5.84 -10.64
C GLU A 55 9.17 5.55 -10.06
N GLU A 56 8.55 4.42 -10.43
CA GLU A 56 7.19 4.03 -10.01
C GLU A 56 7.19 3.19 -8.72
N TRP A 57 8.34 2.65 -8.29
CA TRP A 57 8.41 1.72 -7.16
C TRP A 57 7.86 2.29 -5.87
N ILE A 58 8.09 3.59 -5.58
CA ILE A 58 7.58 4.22 -4.37
C ILE A 58 6.04 4.25 -4.36
N SER A 59 5.45 4.59 -5.51
CA SER A 59 4.00 4.72 -5.68
C SER A 59 3.31 3.36 -5.61
N LEU A 60 3.91 2.34 -6.24
CA LEU A 60 3.35 0.99 -6.30
C LEU A 60 3.52 0.22 -4.98
N ARG A 61 4.64 0.41 -4.29
CA ARG A 61 4.94 -0.32 -3.05
C ARG A 61 4.18 0.24 -1.84
N THR A 62 3.97 1.56 -1.77
CA THR A 62 3.44 2.19 -0.54
C THR A 62 1.93 2.29 -0.56
N THR A 63 1.30 1.92 0.55
CA THR A 63 -0.16 1.97 0.75
C THR A 63 -0.62 3.20 1.52
N HIS A 64 0.26 4.17 1.77
CA HIS A 64 -0.02 5.34 2.62
C HIS A 64 -1.29 6.11 2.23
N VAL A 65 -1.54 6.23 0.93
CA VAL A 65 -2.71 6.90 0.37
C VAL A 65 -4.00 6.15 0.74
N ILE A 66 -4.00 4.84 0.51
CA ILE A 66 -5.12 3.93 0.81
C ILE A 66 -5.36 3.88 2.32
N GLU A 67 -4.29 3.76 3.11
CA GLU A 67 -4.35 3.79 4.58
C GLU A 67 -4.92 5.10 5.11
N ARG A 68 -4.54 6.24 4.52
CA ARG A 68 -5.07 7.55 4.90
C ARG A 68 -6.56 7.66 4.61
N LEU A 69 -7.02 7.20 3.44
CA LEU A 69 -8.44 7.16 3.08
C LEU A 69 -9.23 6.27 4.04
N ASN A 70 -8.74 5.06 4.30
CA ASN A 70 -9.35 4.13 5.26
C ASN A 70 -9.38 4.70 6.68
N LYS A 71 -8.34 5.43 7.09
CA LYS A 71 -8.29 6.10 8.40
C LYS A 71 -9.33 7.21 8.50
N GLU A 72 -9.51 8.01 7.44
CA GLU A 72 -10.54 9.06 7.42
C GLU A 72 -11.96 8.48 7.44
N PHE A 73 -12.19 7.37 6.76
CA PHE A 73 -13.45 6.63 6.85
C PHE A 73 -13.70 6.11 8.27
N LYS A 74 -12.73 5.38 8.83
CA LYS A 74 -12.78 4.88 10.22
C LYS A 74 -12.99 5.99 11.25
N ARG A 75 -12.38 7.17 11.05
CA ARG A 75 -12.54 8.32 11.96
C ARG A 75 -13.99 8.80 12.07
N ARG A 76 -14.78 8.67 10.99
CA ARG A 76 -16.18 9.12 10.94
C ARG A 76 -17.15 8.03 11.38
N THR A 77 -16.82 6.76 11.18
CA THR A 77 -17.65 5.65 11.64
C THR A 77 -17.38 5.27 13.09
N LYS A 78 -16.16 5.50 13.63
CA LYS A 78 -15.81 5.13 15.00
C LYS A 78 -16.74 5.71 16.08
N PRO A 79 -17.23 6.96 16.00
CA PRO A 79 -18.19 7.50 16.97
C PRO A 79 -19.61 6.96 16.79
N THR A 80 -19.91 6.37 15.64
CA THR A 80 -21.23 5.85 15.29
C THR A 80 -21.30 4.38 15.72
N GLU A 81 -22.03 4.10 16.79
CA GLU A 81 -22.17 2.73 17.32
C GLU A 81 -22.89 1.81 16.32
N ILE A 82 -23.90 2.32 15.61
CA ILE A 82 -24.64 1.60 14.55
C ILE A 82 -24.86 2.55 13.38
N VAL A 83 -24.48 2.09 12.18
CA VAL A 83 -24.74 2.79 10.91
C VAL A 83 -26.15 2.44 10.40
N PRO A 84 -26.95 3.42 9.96
CA PRO A 84 -28.34 3.18 9.55
C PRO A 84 -28.40 2.60 8.12
N GLY A 85 -28.03 1.33 8.01
CA GLY A 85 -28.05 0.55 6.77
C GLY A 85 -26.85 0.80 5.84
N GLU A 86 -26.77 -0.06 4.82
CA GLU A 86 -25.66 -0.12 3.85
C GLU A 86 -25.53 1.17 3.02
N GLU A 87 -26.66 1.71 2.57
CA GLU A 87 -26.74 2.95 1.80
C GLU A 87 -26.10 4.16 2.52
N SER A 88 -26.25 4.22 3.84
CA SER A 88 -25.65 5.28 4.64
C SER A 88 -24.14 5.15 4.73
N CYS A 89 -23.62 3.91 4.76
CA CYS A 89 -22.19 3.64 4.66
C CYS A 89 -21.63 4.05 3.31
N TYR A 90 -22.31 3.72 2.21
CA TYR A 90 -21.88 4.11 0.87
C TYR A 90 -21.85 5.62 0.69
N ARG A 91 -22.88 6.34 1.17
CA ARG A 91 -22.89 7.81 1.16
C ARG A 91 -21.70 8.39 1.93
N LEU A 92 -21.40 7.84 3.11
CA LEU A 92 -20.25 8.29 3.90
C LEU A 92 -18.92 8.00 3.20
N LEU A 93 -18.78 6.82 2.60
CA LEU A 93 -17.59 6.44 1.85
C LEU A 93 -17.39 7.36 0.65
N ALA A 94 -18.44 7.59 -0.15
CA ALA A 94 -18.41 8.50 -1.30
C ALA A 94 -18.01 9.92 -0.88
N PHE A 95 -18.62 10.43 0.20
CA PHE A 95 -18.27 11.75 0.74
C PHE A 95 -16.79 11.84 1.18
N VAL A 96 -16.27 10.82 1.86
CA VAL A 96 -14.85 10.77 2.25
C VAL A 96 -13.95 10.76 1.04
N SER A 97 -14.25 9.94 0.03
CA SER A 97 -13.48 9.85 -1.21
C SER A 97 -13.43 11.18 -1.96
N LEU A 98 -14.58 11.83 -2.16
CA LEU A 98 -14.65 13.16 -2.80
C LEU A 98 -13.87 14.22 -2.03
N LYS A 99 -13.98 14.23 -0.69
CA LYS A 99 -13.23 15.16 0.15
C LYS A 99 -11.72 14.93 0.04
N MET A 100 -11.28 13.67 0.01
CA MET A 100 -9.87 13.31 -0.16
C MET A 100 -9.35 13.72 -1.54
N GLU A 101 -10.13 13.50 -2.59
CA GLU A 101 -9.79 13.93 -3.96
C GLU A 101 -9.58 15.44 -4.04
N LEU A 102 -10.52 16.24 -3.52
CA LEU A 102 -10.40 17.70 -3.47
C LEU A 102 -9.14 18.14 -2.71
N TYR A 103 -8.83 17.47 -1.59
CA TYR A 103 -7.63 17.75 -0.82
C TYR A 103 -6.35 17.43 -1.60
N TRP A 104 -6.30 16.29 -2.30
CA TRP A 104 -5.14 15.87 -3.08
C TRP A 104 -4.90 16.74 -4.32
N ARG A 105 -5.97 17.29 -4.93
CA ARG A 105 -5.83 18.28 -6.01
C ARG A 105 -5.12 19.54 -5.53
N ALA A 106 -5.38 19.98 -4.30
CA ALA A 106 -4.73 21.15 -3.70
C ALA A 106 -3.37 20.81 -3.02
N ASN A 107 -3.19 19.56 -2.62
CA ASN A 107 -2.00 19.06 -1.90
C ASN A 107 -1.52 17.77 -2.58
N PRO A 108 -0.65 17.87 -3.60
CA PRO A 108 -0.15 16.71 -4.33
C PRO A 108 0.43 15.66 -3.38
N MET A 109 0.29 14.39 -3.75
CA MET A 109 0.61 13.26 -2.88
C MET A 109 2.12 13.05 -2.69
N GLY A 110 2.74 13.91 -1.86
CA GLY A 110 4.07 13.74 -1.29
C GLY A 110 5.13 13.13 -2.22
N LYS A 111 5.71 11.99 -1.81
CA LYS A 111 6.86 11.34 -2.47
C LYS A 111 6.57 10.71 -3.83
N VAL A 112 5.35 10.80 -4.33
CA VAL A 112 5.00 10.35 -5.68
C VAL A 112 5.52 11.39 -6.67
N LYS A 113 6.46 10.99 -7.54
CA LYS A 113 6.97 11.90 -8.57
C LYS A 113 5.82 12.28 -9.51
N GLU A 114 5.67 13.55 -9.87
CA GLU A 114 4.63 13.99 -10.82
C GLU A 114 4.89 13.46 -12.24
N ASN A 115 6.15 13.14 -12.56
CA ASN A 115 6.61 12.73 -13.89
C ASN A 115 6.68 11.20 -14.08
N LEU A 116 5.80 10.43 -13.44
CA LEU A 116 5.78 8.98 -13.69
C LEU A 116 5.47 8.70 -15.17
N PRO A 117 6.15 7.72 -15.79
CA PRO A 117 5.81 7.25 -17.13
C PRO A 117 4.31 6.96 -17.28
N PHE A 118 3.69 6.33 -16.29
CA PHE A 118 2.24 6.10 -16.22
C PHE A 118 1.37 7.37 -16.45
N PHE A 119 1.70 8.49 -15.79
CA PHE A 119 0.92 9.72 -15.95
C PHE A 119 1.09 10.37 -17.31
N LYS A 120 2.25 10.17 -17.96
CA LYS A 120 2.45 10.63 -19.35
C LYS A 120 1.54 9.86 -20.30
N GLN A 121 1.48 8.55 -20.14
CA GLN A 121 0.63 7.68 -20.96
C GLN A 121 -0.86 8.01 -20.83
N ILE A 122 -1.35 8.29 -19.61
CA ILE A 122 -2.74 8.72 -19.39
C ILE A 122 -3.04 10.07 -20.04
N ARG A 123 -2.09 11.01 -20.02
CA ARG A 123 -2.29 12.35 -20.60
C ARG A 123 -2.28 12.35 -22.13
N GLU A 124 -1.72 11.31 -22.74
CA GLU A 124 -1.65 11.11 -24.19
C GLU A 124 -2.85 10.33 -24.75
N MET A 125 -3.71 9.77 -23.88
CA MET A 125 -4.98 9.11 -24.22
C MET A 125 -6.15 10.11 -24.20
#